data_AF-K6V121-F1
#
_entry.id   AF-K6V121-F1
#
_cell.length_a   1.000
_cell.length_b   1.000
_cell.length_c   1.000
_cell.angle_alpha   90.00
_cell.angle_beta   90.00
_cell.angle_gamma   90.00
#
_symmetry.space_group_name_H-M   'P 1'
#
loop_
_entity.id
_entity.type
_entity.pdbx_description
1 polymer ?
#
loop_
_entity_poly.entity_id
_entity_poly.type
_entity_poly.pdbx_seq_one_letter_code
_entity_poly.pdbx_strand_id
1 'polypeptide(L)'
;MYSNFERGMEGCENIQFYDTLSGYFKESYFEYDLLSISDRILKAVCYIYKEKENKNINFDKELCSYFYYWLGDKIYSLVNDRKEFLRIINTIYEELNENNPKEFNVCDDYISLIDKDTFNKNKLLFDYSKDYEKIELDTVYPNTCNEDYKNYIDKYISAYNEEYSNCYNRERKYGKLAQKFTKIQKQLKLLL
;
A
#
# COMPACT_ATOMS: atom_id res chain seq x y z
N MET A 1 4.67 7.23 -7.52
CA MET A 1 4.68 7.32 -6.05
C MET A 1 5.69 6.35 -5.40
N TYR A 2 5.67 5.05 -5.75
CA TYR A 2 6.54 4.04 -5.13
C TYR A 2 8.05 4.31 -5.18
N SER A 3 8.54 5.00 -6.21
CA SER A 3 9.95 5.41 -6.31
C SER A 3 10.43 6.29 -5.17
N ASN A 4 9.54 6.99 -4.46
CA ASN A 4 9.92 7.78 -3.29
C ASN A 4 10.25 6.88 -2.09
N PHE A 5 9.52 5.79 -1.90
CA PHE A 5 9.80 4.83 -0.83
C PHE A 5 11.03 3.96 -1.14
N GLU A 6 11.25 3.58 -2.41
CA GLU A 6 12.48 2.88 -2.80
C GLU A 6 13.73 3.72 -2.59
N ARG A 7 13.67 5.03 -2.88
CA ARG A 7 14.76 5.96 -2.56
C ARG A 7 14.89 6.22 -1.06
N GLY A 8 13.74 6.36 -0.40
CA GLY A 8 13.65 6.72 1.01
C GLY A 8 14.19 8.12 1.30
N MET A 9 14.29 8.45 2.59
CA MET A 9 14.84 9.71 3.08
C MET A 9 15.66 9.46 4.35
N GLU A 10 16.83 10.11 4.44
CA GLU A 10 17.69 10.10 5.63
C GLU A 10 17.32 11.24 6.59
N GLY A 11 17.91 11.25 7.78
CA GLY A 11 17.76 12.34 8.76
C GLY A 11 16.62 12.11 9.74
N CYS A 12 16.27 10.86 10.03
CA CYS A 12 15.39 10.47 11.13
C CYS A 12 16.10 9.59 12.16
N GLU A 13 17.43 9.42 12.05
CA GLU A 13 18.23 8.50 12.88
C GLU A 13 18.27 8.89 14.35
N ASN A 14 17.90 10.14 14.69
CA ASN A 14 17.79 10.61 16.07
C ASN A 14 16.32 10.69 16.56
N ILE A 15 15.39 10.08 15.82
CA ILE A 15 13.97 10.07 16.18
C ILE A 15 13.61 8.73 16.82
N GLN A 16 12.82 8.77 17.90
CA GLN A 16 12.45 7.60 18.69
C GLN A 16 11.86 6.45 17.86
N PHE A 17 10.89 6.70 16.97
CA PHE A 17 10.35 5.64 16.11
C PHE A 17 11.43 4.94 15.27
N TYR A 18 12.47 5.66 14.84
CA TYR A 18 13.53 5.12 14.00
C TYR A 18 14.40 4.15 14.82
N ASP A 19 14.78 4.56 16.03
CA ASP A 19 15.56 3.74 16.95
C ASP A 19 14.80 2.49 17.39
N THR A 20 13.51 2.64 17.76
CA THR A 20 12.67 1.51 18.16
C THR A 20 12.51 0.50 17.02
N LEU A 21 12.22 0.97 15.81
CA LEU A 21 12.09 0.09 14.64
C LEU A 21 13.43 -0.59 14.27
N SER A 22 14.55 0.13 14.38
CA SER A 22 15.88 -0.44 14.19
C SER A 22 16.17 -1.56 15.20
N GLY A 23 15.78 -1.39 16.46
CA GLY A 23 15.84 -2.43 17.49
C GLY A 23 14.94 -3.62 17.16
N TYR A 24 13.67 -3.36 16.84
CA TYR A 24 12.68 -4.38 16.47
C TYR A 24 13.14 -5.25 15.29
N PHE A 25 13.72 -4.66 14.24
CA PHE A 25 14.21 -5.40 13.09
C PHE A 25 15.43 -6.27 13.42
N LYS A 26 16.30 -5.83 14.35
CA LYS A 26 17.42 -6.64 14.84
C LYS A 26 16.97 -7.83 15.67
N GLU A 27 15.95 -7.66 16.51
CA GLU A 27 15.41 -8.74 17.34
C GLU A 27 14.61 -9.75 16.51
N SER A 28 13.87 -9.28 15.50
CA SER A 28 13.05 -10.12 14.61
C SER A 28 13.88 -10.92 13.58
N TYR A 29 15.21 -10.76 13.55
CA TYR A 29 16.13 -11.40 12.60
C TYR A 29 16.12 -12.93 12.65
N PHE A 30 15.89 -13.52 13.83
CA PHE A 30 16.04 -14.97 13.99
C PHE A 30 14.94 -15.79 13.29
N GLU A 31 13.84 -15.14 12.86
CA GLU A 31 12.71 -15.80 12.20
C GLU A 31 12.60 -15.49 10.70
N TYR A 32 13.01 -14.28 10.28
CA TYR A 32 12.90 -13.80 8.89
C TYR A 32 14.09 -12.89 8.54
N ASP A 33 14.51 -12.87 7.26
CA ASP A 33 15.58 -11.98 6.75
C ASP A 33 15.12 -10.51 6.63
N LEU A 34 14.39 -10.01 7.62
CA LEU A 34 13.92 -8.62 7.71
C LEU A 34 15.09 -7.63 7.80
N LEU A 35 16.23 -8.06 8.34
CA LEU A 35 17.44 -7.26 8.37
C LEU A 35 17.88 -6.82 6.96
N SER A 36 17.75 -7.69 5.95
CA SER A 36 18.14 -7.38 4.57
C SER A 36 17.38 -6.19 3.95
N ILE A 37 16.17 -5.89 4.46
CA ILE A 37 15.32 -4.80 3.96
C ILE A 37 15.10 -3.67 4.97
N SER A 38 15.65 -3.81 6.19
CA SER A 38 15.40 -2.90 7.32
C SER A 38 15.77 -1.44 7.03
N ASP A 39 16.97 -1.18 6.50
CA ASP A 39 17.43 0.17 6.13
C ASP A 39 16.48 0.84 5.13
N ARG A 40 16.02 0.08 4.12
CA ARG A 40 15.08 0.58 3.12
C ARG A 40 13.72 0.90 3.73
N ILE A 41 13.22 0.07 4.65
CA ILE A 41 11.96 0.33 5.37
C ILE A 41 12.11 1.58 6.25
N LEU A 42 13.19 1.69 7.04
CA LEU A 42 13.44 2.83 7.92
C LEU A 42 13.50 4.15 7.14
N LYS A 43 14.18 4.17 5.98
CA LYS A 43 14.23 5.34 5.11
C LYS A 43 12.88 5.67 4.48
N ALA A 44 12.06 4.68 4.16
CA ALA A 44 10.70 4.90 3.65
C ALA A 44 9.75 5.45 4.73
N VAL A 45 9.85 4.94 5.97
CA VAL A 45 9.14 5.47 7.15
C VAL A 45 9.55 6.92 7.42
N CYS A 46 10.85 7.22 7.36
CA CYS A 46 11.35 8.58 7.50
C CYS A 46 10.81 9.52 6.41
N TYR A 47 10.74 9.05 5.16
CA TYR A 47 10.17 9.82 4.05
C TYR A 47 8.71 10.22 4.31
N ILE A 48 7.85 9.26 4.69
CA ILE A 48 6.42 9.58 4.91
C ILE A 48 6.22 10.48 6.14
N TYR A 49 7.01 10.28 7.20
CA TYR A 49 7.03 11.17 8.36
C TYR A 49 7.37 12.61 7.95
N LYS A 50 8.46 12.80 7.20
CA LYS A 50 8.89 14.14 6.75
C LYS A 50 7.92 14.78 5.78
N GLU A 51 7.28 14.00 4.91
CA GLU A 51 6.19 14.51 4.05
C GLU A 51 5.03 15.02 4.89
N LYS A 52 4.63 14.29 5.93
CA LYS A 52 3.57 14.72 6.86
C LYS A 52 3.98 15.95 7.67
N GLU A 53 5.21 15.98 8.17
CA GLU A 53 5.75 17.12 8.92
C GLU A 53 5.75 18.39 8.08
N ASN A 54 6.27 18.31 6.85
CA ASN A 54 6.42 19.45 5.95
C ASN A 54 5.08 19.97 5.43
N LYS A 55 4.14 19.07 5.09
CA LYS A 55 2.87 19.46 4.47
C LYS A 55 1.75 19.68 5.49
N ASN A 56 1.85 19.08 6.68
CA ASN A 56 0.90 19.14 7.77
C ASN A 56 -0.58 18.93 7.32
N ILE A 57 -1.36 20.00 7.20
CA ILE A 57 -2.78 19.97 6.79
C ILE A 57 -2.92 19.65 5.29
N ASN A 58 -1.92 20.01 4.49
CA ASN A 58 -1.85 19.72 3.06
C ASN A 58 -1.23 18.35 2.75
N PHE A 59 -1.07 17.50 3.77
CA PHE A 59 -0.56 16.15 3.58
C PHE A 59 -1.53 15.32 2.74
N ASP A 60 -0.99 14.70 1.69
CA ASP A 60 -1.75 13.80 0.84
C ASP A 60 -1.95 12.47 1.57
N LYS A 61 -3.15 12.27 2.12
CA LYS A 61 -3.54 11.03 2.81
C LYS A 61 -3.46 9.79 1.91
N GLU A 62 -3.49 9.98 0.59
CA GLU A 62 -3.29 8.88 -0.36
C GLU A 62 -1.90 8.27 -0.26
N LEU A 63 -0.89 9.05 0.15
CA LEU A 63 0.48 8.57 0.35
C LEU A 63 0.54 7.41 1.34
N CYS A 64 -0.34 7.38 2.34
CA CYS A 64 -0.48 6.26 3.29
C CYS A 64 -0.95 4.97 2.61
N SER A 65 -1.81 5.05 1.59
CA SER A 65 -2.22 3.88 0.81
C SER A 65 -1.08 3.36 -0.05
N TYR A 66 -0.31 4.24 -0.69
CA TYR A 66 0.90 3.82 -1.41
C TYR A 66 1.95 3.23 -0.47
N PHE A 67 2.13 3.81 0.72
CA PHE A 67 3.06 3.27 1.71
C PHE A 67 2.64 1.86 2.15
N TYR A 68 1.35 1.64 2.44
CA TYR A 68 0.80 0.33 2.80
C TYR A 68 1.10 -0.74 1.74
N TYR A 69 0.80 -0.46 0.47
CA TYR A 69 1.01 -1.44 -0.59
C TYR A 69 2.48 -1.64 -0.95
N TRP A 70 3.30 -0.60 -0.84
CA TRP A 70 4.75 -0.71 -1.03
C TRP A 70 5.39 -1.54 0.09
N LEU A 71 5.08 -1.21 1.35
CA LEU A 71 5.62 -1.91 2.51
C LEU A 71 5.14 -3.37 2.52
N GLY A 72 3.85 -3.58 2.26
CA GLY A 72 3.27 -4.91 2.28
C GLY A 72 3.86 -5.84 1.21
N ASP A 73 4.21 -5.31 0.03
CA ASP A 73 4.93 -6.06 -1.02
C ASP A 73 6.30 -6.56 -0.52
N LYS A 74 7.03 -5.71 0.22
CA LYS A 74 8.32 -6.11 0.81
C LYS A 74 8.14 -7.15 1.91
N ILE A 75 7.19 -6.96 2.83
CA ILE A 75 6.97 -7.90 3.92
C ILE A 75 6.49 -9.26 3.39
N TYR A 76 5.51 -9.30 2.48
CA TYR A 76 5.03 -10.56 1.90
C TYR A 76 6.05 -11.29 1.00
N SER A 77 7.11 -10.61 0.58
CA SER A 77 8.23 -11.26 -0.12
C SER A 77 9.10 -12.11 0.80
N LEU A 78 9.10 -11.81 2.11
CA LEU A 78 9.89 -12.52 3.13
C LEU A 78 9.02 -13.39 4.05
N VAL A 79 7.81 -12.93 4.35
CA VAL A 79 6.91 -13.52 5.34
C VAL A 79 5.62 -13.95 4.64
N ASN A 80 5.40 -15.26 4.51
CA ASN A 80 4.18 -15.81 3.90
C ASN A 80 3.15 -16.29 4.94
N ASP A 81 3.10 -15.61 6.09
CA ASP A 81 2.09 -15.82 7.12
C ASP A 81 1.33 -14.50 7.37
N ARG A 82 0.00 -14.56 7.36
CA ARG A 82 -0.86 -13.38 7.48
C ARG A 82 -0.79 -12.73 8.87
N LYS A 83 -0.54 -13.49 9.94
CA LYS A 83 -0.46 -12.94 11.30
C LYS A 83 0.86 -12.22 11.49
N GLU A 84 1.95 -12.82 11.00
CA GLU A 84 3.27 -12.18 11.04
C GLU A 84 3.31 -10.94 10.15
N PHE A 85 2.70 -10.99 8.96
CA PHE A 85 2.47 -9.81 8.14
C PHE A 85 1.76 -8.70 8.92
N LEU A 86 0.61 -9.02 9.53
CA LEU A 86 -0.16 -8.03 10.29
C LEU A 86 0.64 -7.46 11.45
N ARG A 87 1.35 -8.31 12.20
CA ARG A 87 2.19 -7.91 13.32
C ARG A 87 3.24 -6.89 12.88
N ILE A 88 4.00 -7.20 11.83
CA ILE A 88 5.08 -6.33 11.34
C ILE A 88 4.53 -4.99 10.84
N ILE A 89 3.46 -5.00 10.02
CA ILE A 89 2.87 -3.75 9.50
C ILE A 89 2.31 -2.91 10.64
N ASN A 90 1.59 -3.51 11.61
CA ASN A 90 1.05 -2.79 12.76
C ASN A 90 2.17 -2.13 13.57
N THR A 91 3.22 -2.88 13.93
CA THR A 91 4.36 -2.32 14.66
C THR A 91 4.95 -1.11 13.93
N ILE A 92 5.11 -1.16 12.61
CA ILE A 92 5.65 -0.04 11.84
C ILE A 92 4.72 1.19 11.90
N TYR A 93 3.41 0.99 11.77
CA TYR A 93 2.44 2.10 11.80
C TYR A 93 2.27 2.69 13.21
N GLU A 94 2.22 1.84 14.24
CA GLU A 94 2.16 2.25 15.65
C GLU A 94 3.39 3.10 16.00
N GLU A 95 4.60 2.60 15.71
CA GLU A 95 5.84 3.35 15.97
C GLU A 95 5.86 4.69 15.22
N LEU A 96 5.50 4.70 13.94
CA LEU A 96 5.44 5.92 13.14
C LEU A 96 4.47 6.96 13.72
N ASN A 97 3.32 6.53 14.23
CA ASN A 97 2.27 7.43 14.71
C ASN A 97 2.45 7.86 16.17
N GLU A 98 2.95 6.98 17.03
CA GLU A 98 3.00 7.21 18.47
C GLU A 98 4.36 7.76 18.92
N ASN A 99 5.45 7.36 18.27
CA ASN A 99 6.82 7.68 18.68
C ASN A 99 7.49 8.72 17.78
N ASN A 100 6.70 9.64 17.21
CA ASN A 100 7.22 10.79 16.46
C ASN A 100 7.22 12.09 17.27
N PRO A 101 8.19 13.02 17.04
CA PRO A 101 8.38 14.23 17.85
C PRO A 101 7.23 15.24 17.81
N LYS A 102 6.28 15.06 16.89
CA LYS A 102 5.17 15.99 16.67
C LYS A 102 3.86 15.48 17.26
N GLU A 103 3.86 14.27 17.80
CA GLU A 103 2.69 13.61 18.42
C GLU A 103 1.45 13.63 17.51
N PHE A 104 1.65 13.65 16.18
CA PHE A 104 0.56 13.57 15.22
C PHE A 104 0.43 12.16 14.68
N ASN A 105 -0.79 11.81 14.29
CA ASN A 105 -1.03 10.65 13.44
C ASN A 105 -0.57 10.96 12.01
N VAL A 106 0.38 10.17 11.50
CA VAL A 106 0.89 10.25 10.12
C VAL A 106 -0.08 9.57 9.16
N CYS A 107 -0.44 8.33 9.47
CA CYS A 107 -1.29 7.47 8.67
C CYS A 107 -2.26 6.66 9.53
N ASP A 108 -3.51 6.51 9.09
CA ASP A 108 -4.46 5.63 9.77
C ASP A 108 -3.86 4.22 9.97
N ASP A 109 -3.99 3.71 11.19
CA ASP A 109 -3.43 2.45 11.71
C ASP A 109 -4.34 1.23 11.48
N TYR A 110 -5.56 1.44 10.95
CA TYR A 110 -6.48 0.35 10.71
C TYR A 110 -6.00 -0.56 9.56
N ILE A 111 -5.34 -1.65 9.94
CA ILE A 111 -4.85 -2.68 9.02
C ILE A 111 -5.61 -3.98 9.25
N SER A 112 -6.14 -4.54 8.17
CA SER A 112 -6.90 -5.79 8.21
C SER A 112 -6.01 -7.03 8.12
N LEU A 113 -6.36 -8.08 8.86
CA LEU A 113 -5.79 -9.42 8.69
C LEU A 113 -6.22 -10.00 7.33
N ILE A 114 -5.36 -9.93 6.33
CA ILE A 114 -5.58 -10.46 4.98
C ILE A 114 -4.44 -11.41 4.62
N ASP A 115 -4.70 -12.40 3.77
CA ASP A 115 -3.64 -13.23 3.18
C ASP A 115 -2.96 -12.56 1.98
N LYS A 116 -1.85 -13.16 1.51
CA LYS A 116 -1.04 -12.64 0.42
C LYS A 116 -1.80 -12.52 -0.90
N ASP A 117 -2.68 -13.46 -1.21
CA ASP A 117 -3.45 -13.44 -2.46
C ASP A 117 -4.46 -12.29 -2.45
N THR A 118 -5.16 -12.11 -1.34
CA THR A 118 -6.08 -11.00 -1.11
C THR A 118 -5.34 -9.65 -1.13
N PHE A 119 -4.17 -9.58 -0.49
CA PHE A 119 -3.30 -8.40 -0.54
C PHE A 119 -2.91 -8.05 -1.98
N ASN A 120 -2.45 -9.03 -2.77
CA ASN A 120 -2.03 -8.83 -4.15
C ASN A 120 -3.18 -8.36 -5.05
N LYS A 121 -4.39 -8.93 -4.88
CA LYS A 121 -5.60 -8.47 -5.59
C LYS A 121 -5.95 -7.03 -5.22
N ASN A 122 -5.94 -6.69 -3.93
CA ASN A 122 -6.21 -5.33 -3.46
C ASN A 122 -5.18 -4.32 -3.97
N LYS A 123 -3.90 -4.69 -3.97
CA LYS A 123 -2.82 -3.88 -4.53
C LYS A 123 -3.02 -3.65 -6.03
N LEU A 124 -3.33 -4.69 -6.80
CA LEU A 124 -3.59 -4.58 -8.24
C LEU A 124 -4.75 -3.61 -8.52
N LEU A 125 -5.86 -3.76 -7.78
CA LEU A 125 -7.02 -2.88 -7.92
C LEU A 125 -6.69 -1.43 -7.54
N PHE A 126 -5.88 -1.24 -6.50
CA PHE A 126 -5.39 0.08 -6.12
C PHE A 126 -4.50 0.68 -7.21
N ASP A 127 -3.45 -0.02 -7.66
CA ASP A 127 -2.52 0.45 -8.69
C ASP A 127 -3.28 0.87 -9.96
N TYR A 128 -4.22 0.04 -10.41
CA TYR A 128 -5.08 0.36 -11.55
C TYR A 128 -5.90 1.64 -11.35
N SER A 129 -6.47 1.81 -10.15
CA SER A 129 -7.25 3.02 -9.84
C SER A 129 -6.43 4.31 -9.89
N LYS A 130 -5.09 4.21 -9.84
CA LYS A 130 -4.16 5.33 -9.88
C LYS A 130 -3.59 5.58 -11.26
N ASP A 131 -3.34 4.50 -12.00
CA ASP A 131 -2.89 4.57 -13.39
C ASP A 131 -4.04 4.89 -14.37
N TYR A 132 -5.30 4.87 -13.93
CA TYR A 132 -6.46 5.09 -14.79
C TYR A 132 -6.42 6.42 -15.57
N GLU A 133 -6.06 7.55 -14.95
CA GLU A 133 -5.97 8.84 -15.68
C GLU A 133 -4.92 8.80 -16.80
N LYS A 134 -3.85 8.01 -16.61
CA LYS A 134 -2.82 7.79 -17.62
C LYS A 134 -3.29 6.83 -18.71
N ILE A 135 -4.04 5.80 -18.34
CA ILE A 135 -4.68 4.82 -19.23
C ILE A 135 -5.74 5.49 -20.12
N GLU A 136 -6.58 6.38 -19.58
CA GLU A 136 -7.58 7.14 -20.33
C GLU A 136 -6.91 8.04 -21.39
N LEU A 137 -5.76 8.66 -21.06
CA LEU A 137 -4.98 9.45 -22.01
C LEU A 137 -4.29 8.60 -23.10
N ASP A 138 -3.74 7.43 -22.73
CA ASP A 138 -3.07 6.53 -23.66
C ASP A 138 -4.07 5.80 -24.60
N THR A 139 -5.32 5.59 -24.18
CA THR A 139 -6.37 4.99 -25.02
C THR A 139 -6.98 5.95 -26.06
N VAL A 140 -6.85 7.27 -25.86
CA VAL A 140 -7.22 8.29 -26.85
C VAL A 140 -6.21 8.33 -28.02
N TYR A 141 -4.97 7.86 -27.82
CA TYR A 141 -3.92 7.78 -28.84
C TYR A 141 -3.47 6.32 -29.05
N PRO A 142 -4.11 5.57 -29.97
CA PRO A 142 -4.11 4.12 -30.03
C PRO A 142 -2.81 3.51 -30.58
N ASN A 143 -1.68 3.78 -29.93
CA ASN A 143 -0.37 3.30 -30.37
C ASN A 143 0.20 2.18 -29.48
N THR A 144 -0.55 1.65 -28.50
CA THR A 144 -0.04 0.65 -27.55
C THR A 144 -0.93 -0.60 -27.49
N CYS A 145 -1.02 -1.33 -28.61
CA CYS A 145 -1.34 -2.76 -28.59
C CYS A 145 -0.15 -3.57 -28.04
N ASN A 146 0.20 -3.35 -26.77
CA ASN A 146 1.21 -4.13 -26.07
C ASN A 146 0.55 -5.32 -25.36
N GLU A 147 1.10 -6.52 -25.53
CA GLU A 147 0.63 -7.74 -24.87
C GLU A 147 0.70 -7.64 -23.34
N ASP A 148 1.73 -7.00 -22.79
CA ASP A 148 1.84 -6.73 -21.36
C ASP A 148 0.70 -5.84 -20.84
N TYR A 149 0.32 -4.86 -21.66
CA TYR A 149 -0.78 -3.95 -21.34
C TYR A 149 -2.12 -4.69 -21.35
N LYS A 150 -2.38 -5.49 -22.39
CA LYS A 150 -3.57 -6.34 -22.44
C LYS A 150 -3.64 -7.29 -21.24
N ASN A 151 -2.54 -7.96 -20.91
CA ASN A 151 -2.45 -8.87 -19.77
C ASN A 151 -2.71 -8.15 -18.44
N TYR A 152 -2.27 -6.90 -18.30
CA TYR A 152 -2.56 -6.07 -17.12
C TYR A 152 -4.06 -5.74 -17.01
N ILE A 153 -4.70 -5.31 -18.10
CA ILE A 153 -6.15 -5.05 -18.14
C ILE A 153 -6.95 -6.33 -17.85
N ASP A 154 -6.59 -7.46 -18.44
CA ASP A 154 -7.29 -8.74 -18.25
C ASP A 154 -7.20 -9.23 -16.79
N LYS A 155 -6.02 -9.11 -16.17
CA LYS A 155 -5.83 -9.41 -14.73
C LYS A 155 -6.70 -8.51 -13.85
N TYR A 156 -6.77 -7.22 -14.19
CA TYR A 156 -7.61 -6.27 -13.48
C TYR A 156 -9.10 -6.62 -13.59
N ILE A 157 -9.61 -6.89 -14.80
CA ILE A 157 -11.00 -7.30 -15.03
C ILE A 157 -11.33 -8.57 -14.23
N SER A 158 -10.42 -9.55 -14.24
CA SER A 158 -10.60 -10.79 -13.48
C SER A 158 -10.69 -10.54 -11.97
N ALA A 159 -9.75 -9.77 -11.41
CA ALA A 159 -9.75 -9.44 -9.98
C ALA A 159 -11.01 -8.66 -9.58
N TYR A 160 -11.45 -7.72 -10.42
CA TYR A 160 -12.68 -6.97 -10.21
C TYR A 160 -13.92 -7.87 -10.17
N ASN A 161 -14.06 -8.77 -11.15
CA ASN A 161 -15.23 -9.66 -11.24
C ASN A 161 -15.32 -10.62 -10.06
N GLU A 162 -14.17 -11.09 -9.57
CA GLU A 162 -14.09 -11.94 -8.39
C GLU A 162 -14.54 -11.19 -7.13
N GLU A 163 -13.98 -10.00 -6.88
CA GLU A 163 -14.36 -9.17 -5.74
C GLU A 163 -15.84 -8.72 -5.80
N TYR A 164 -16.33 -8.38 -6.98
CA TYR A 164 -17.74 -8.02 -7.20
C TYR A 164 -18.67 -9.19 -6.87
N SER A 165 -18.33 -10.40 -7.33
CA SER A 165 -19.09 -11.62 -7.04
C SER A 165 -19.05 -11.97 -5.55
N ASN A 166 -17.89 -11.84 -4.91
CA ASN A 166 -17.73 -12.03 -3.46
C ASN A 166 -18.58 -11.04 -2.65
N CYS A 167 -18.70 -9.79 -3.11
CA CYS A 167 -19.54 -8.77 -2.48
C CYS A 167 -21.04 -9.02 -2.67
N TYR A 168 -21.46 -9.57 -3.81
CA TYR A 168 -22.89 -9.81 -4.11
C TYR A 168 -23.43 -11.10 -3.48
N ASN A 169 -22.58 -12.14 -3.36
CA ASN A 169 -22.97 -13.44 -2.81
C ASN A 169 -22.97 -13.49 -1.27
N ARG A 170 -22.42 -12.48 -0.59
CA ARG A 170 -22.40 -12.39 0.87
C ARG A 170 -23.30 -11.23 1.29
N GLU A 171 -24.50 -11.53 1.78
CA GLU A 171 -25.40 -10.53 2.36
C GLU A 171 -24.67 -9.76 3.49
N ARG A 172 -24.31 -8.50 3.18
CA ARG A 172 -23.81 -7.44 4.08
C ARG A 172 -22.47 -7.70 4.80
N LYS A 173 -21.40 -7.01 4.36
CA LYS A 173 -20.53 -6.23 5.28
C LYS A 173 -19.44 -5.30 4.69
N TYR A 174 -19.58 -4.66 3.52
CA TYR A 174 -18.50 -3.76 3.05
C TYR A 174 -19.00 -2.46 2.40
N GLY A 175 -19.66 -1.60 3.18
CA GLY A 175 -20.21 -0.32 2.71
C GLY A 175 -19.19 0.69 2.15
N LYS A 176 -17.91 0.64 2.57
CA LYS A 176 -16.85 1.56 2.07
C LYS A 176 -16.10 1.05 0.83
N LEU A 177 -15.79 -0.26 0.80
CA LEU A 177 -15.19 -0.90 -0.38
C LEU A 177 -16.19 -0.88 -1.54
N ALA A 178 -17.46 -1.26 -1.31
CA ALA A 178 -18.52 -1.22 -2.32
C ALA A 178 -18.71 0.18 -2.95
N GLN A 179 -18.58 1.27 -2.17
CA GLN A 179 -18.68 2.64 -2.68
C GLN A 179 -17.48 3.05 -3.56
N LYS A 180 -16.24 2.67 -3.18
CA LYS A 180 -15.07 2.83 -4.06
C LYS A 180 -15.25 2.04 -5.37
N PHE A 181 -15.81 0.83 -5.30
CA PHE A 181 -16.10 -0.02 -6.44
C PHE A 181 -17.23 0.50 -7.35
N THR A 182 -18.20 1.26 -6.85
CA THR A 182 -19.31 1.80 -7.67
C THR A 182 -18.82 2.89 -8.65
N LYS A 183 -17.81 3.67 -8.24
CA LYS A 183 -17.19 4.68 -9.10
C LYS A 183 -16.47 4.02 -10.29
N ILE A 184 -15.75 2.95 -9.99
CA ILE A 184 -15.01 2.11 -10.95
C ILE A 184 -15.95 1.35 -11.92
N GLN A 185 -17.07 0.81 -11.43
CA GLN A 185 -18.05 0.08 -12.27
C GLN A 185 -18.75 0.99 -13.30
N LYS A 186 -19.01 2.26 -12.94
CA LYS A 186 -19.52 3.25 -13.91
C LYS A 186 -18.49 3.54 -15.02
N GLN A 187 -17.20 3.39 -14.74
CA GLN A 187 -16.10 3.76 -15.64
C GLN A 187 -15.76 2.62 -16.62
N LEU A 188 -15.83 1.35 -16.20
CA LEU A 188 -15.70 0.18 -17.08
C LEU A 188 -16.79 0.10 -18.17
N LYS A 189 -18.00 0.59 -17.88
CA LYS A 189 -19.11 0.68 -18.87
C LYS A 189 -18.90 1.72 -19.97
N LEU A 190 -17.89 2.60 -19.85
CA LEU A 190 -17.56 3.58 -20.89
C LEU A 190 -16.51 3.05 -21.88
N LEU A 191 -15.89 1.90 -21.58
CA LEU A 191 -14.84 1.25 -22.38
C LEU A 191 -15.36 0.05 -23.20
N LEU A 192 -16.62 -0.35 -23.01
CA LEU A 192 -17.34 -1.41 -23.74
C LEU A 192 -18.55 -0.80 -24.46
#